data_AF-A0A815UPK0-F1
#
_entry.id   AF-A0A815UPK0-F1
#
_cell.length_a   1.000
_cell.length_b   1.000
_cell.length_c   1.000
_cell.angle_alpha   90.00
_cell.angle_beta   90.00
_cell.angle_gamma   90.00
#
_symmetry.space_group_name_H-M   'P 1'
#
loop_
_entity.id
_entity.type
_entity.pdbx_description
1 polymer ?
#
loop_
_entity_poly.entity_id
_entity_poly.type
_entity_poly.pdbx_seq_one_letter_code
_entity_poly.pdbx_strand_id
1 'polypeptide(L)'
;MKFIWTWLILTIVGVICLPVKGNVNYTNSTNATTICRNARTNPFLSTSIWNTAIGSGAVFHDPGIFRSPFPLPANFFSDDDYFIITSTNDPLTVWYNQGWWGNPSGAGHCNIMGGPGYVWPALNCDGYAFDPDAQYPYGGTDIYLSPGALLAIPSSIAVNVTTVPGQKMLFVLRNYGGYLCDDTYYSRGTVCTEHGVTDEFQVAYGYAFDSGPTGLGAAWYADMLALFQALHVVINNRQNTIGGGGTPLQSLAPPVCPVGVQSSGRGVKVQVITFILTLFSCMNIYSFY
;
A
#
# COMPACT_ATOMS: atom_id res chain seq x y z
N MET A 1 -41.72 -30.25 18.01
CA MET A 1 -40.26 -30.12 18.28
C MET A 1 -40.07 -29.08 19.37
N LYS A 2 -39.43 -29.47 20.47
CA LYS A 2 -39.25 -28.62 21.67
C LYS A 2 -38.07 -27.67 21.44
N PHE A 3 -38.30 -26.38 21.67
CA PHE A 3 -37.26 -25.37 21.85
C PHE A 3 -36.55 -25.62 23.19
N ILE A 4 -35.22 -25.67 23.17
CA ILE A 4 -34.39 -25.58 24.37
C ILE A 4 -33.42 -24.42 24.16
N TRP A 5 -33.64 -23.37 24.95
CA TRP A 5 -32.67 -22.33 25.25
C TRP A 5 -31.76 -22.84 26.36
N THR A 6 -30.44 -22.85 26.14
CA THR A 6 -29.47 -22.99 27.24
C THR A 6 -28.36 -21.97 27.06
N TRP A 7 -28.28 -21.08 28.04
CA TRP A 7 -27.14 -20.21 28.29
C TRP A 7 -25.96 -21.05 28.80
N LEU A 8 -24.75 -20.90 28.26
CA LEU A 8 -23.53 -21.32 28.95
C LEU A 8 -22.45 -20.24 28.84
N ILE A 9 -21.86 -20.02 30.00
CA ILE A 9 -20.96 -18.95 30.40
C ILE A 9 -19.54 -19.17 29.85
N LEU A 10 -19.00 -18.05 29.36
CA LEU A 10 -17.60 -17.63 29.26
C LEU A 10 -16.58 -18.36 30.17
N THR A 11 -15.54 -18.95 29.56
CA THR A 11 -14.26 -19.20 30.26
C THR A 11 -13.14 -18.52 29.50
N ILE A 12 -12.71 -17.36 30.02
CA ILE A 12 -11.49 -16.66 29.63
C ILE A 12 -10.31 -17.50 30.14
N VAL A 13 -9.49 -18.04 29.24
CA VAL A 13 -8.14 -18.50 29.61
C VAL A 13 -7.26 -17.25 29.67
N GLY A 14 -7.18 -16.68 30.88
CA GLY A 14 -6.27 -15.59 31.19
C GLY A 14 -4.83 -16.12 31.24
N VAL A 15 -3.99 -15.64 30.34
CA VAL A 15 -2.53 -15.71 30.53
C VAL A 15 -2.20 -14.76 31.67
N ILE A 16 -1.78 -15.34 32.79
CA ILE A 16 -1.31 -14.63 33.97
C ILE A 16 0.07 -14.03 33.64
N CYS A 17 0.13 -12.71 33.45
CA CYS A 17 1.38 -11.95 33.58
C CYS A 17 1.54 -11.55 35.05
N LEU A 18 2.42 -12.24 35.78
CA LEU A 18 2.87 -11.79 37.10
C LEU A 18 3.80 -10.57 36.93
N PRO A 19 3.55 -9.43 37.59
CA PRO A 19 4.52 -8.35 37.63
C PRO A 19 5.63 -8.70 38.63
N VAL A 20 6.88 -8.73 38.15
CA VAL A 20 8.06 -8.68 39.02
C VAL A 20 8.10 -7.29 39.67
N LYS A 21 7.92 -7.24 41.00
CA LYS A 21 8.16 -6.02 41.79
C LYS A 21 9.67 -5.73 41.84
N GLY A 22 10.17 -4.97 40.87
CA GLY A 22 11.41 -4.23 40.99
C GLY A 22 11.10 -2.78 41.39
N ASN A 23 11.40 -2.41 42.63
CA ASN A 23 11.33 -1.01 43.07
C ASN A 23 12.48 -0.23 42.40
N VAL A 24 12.18 0.47 41.31
CA VAL A 24 13.05 1.54 40.81
C VAL A 24 12.30 2.84 41.02
N ASN A 25 12.81 3.66 41.96
CA ASN A 25 12.36 5.03 42.17
C ASN A 25 12.77 5.87 40.95
N TYR A 26 11.88 6.01 39.97
CA TYR A 26 12.01 7.04 38.95
C TYR A 26 11.39 8.33 39.47
N THR A 27 12.24 9.34 39.66
CA THR A 27 11.82 10.72 39.90
C THR A 27 10.94 11.20 38.74
N ASN A 28 9.76 11.72 39.09
CA ASN A 28 8.81 12.33 38.18
C ASN A 28 9.45 13.50 37.42
N SER A 29 9.76 13.27 36.13
CA SER A 29 9.79 14.32 35.13
C SER A 29 8.53 14.16 34.28
N THR A 30 7.52 14.97 34.56
CA THR A 30 6.33 15.15 33.72
C THR A 30 6.71 15.84 32.42
N ASN A 31 7.41 15.11 31.55
CA ASN A 31 7.39 15.36 30.11
C ASN A 31 6.42 14.33 29.56
N ALA A 32 5.22 14.77 29.18
CA ALA A 32 4.32 13.96 28.37
C ALA A 32 5.15 13.41 27.20
N THR A 33 5.38 12.11 27.18
CA THR A 33 6.06 11.44 26.07
C THR A 33 5.21 11.67 24.84
N THR A 34 5.59 12.66 24.02
CA THR A 34 5.02 12.85 22.69
C THR A 34 5.15 11.51 21.98
N ILE A 35 4.01 10.85 21.74
CA ILE A 35 3.98 9.61 20.97
C ILE A 35 4.44 9.98 19.56
N CYS A 36 5.67 9.63 19.23
CA CYS A 36 6.27 9.86 17.93
C CYS A 36 6.72 8.52 17.33
N ARG A 37 6.76 8.44 16.00
CA ARG A 37 7.13 7.23 15.26
C ARG A 37 8.62 7.20 14.94
N ASN A 38 9.17 5.99 14.88
CA ASN A 38 10.50 5.75 14.39
C ASN A 38 10.53 5.91 12.85
N ALA A 39 11.28 6.90 12.35
CA ALA A 39 11.44 7.13 10.91
C ALA A 39 11.96 5.91 10.15
N ARG A 40 12.71 5.01 10.80
CA ARG A 40 13.27 3.81 10.16
C ARG A 40 12.23 2.73 9.87
N THR A 41 11.11 2.73 10.59
CA THR A 41 10.01 1.77 10.37
C THR A 41 8.76 2.45 9.81
N ASN A 42 8.72 3.78 9.87
CA ASN A 42 7.59 4.62 9.51
C ASN A 42 8.13 5.94 8.93
N PRO A 43 8.69 5.94 7.72
CA PRO A 43 9.53 7.03 7.23
C PRO A 43 8.74 8.27 6.82
N PHE A 44 7.45 8.14 6.55
CA PHE A 44 6.66 9.23 6.02
C PHE A 44 6.13 10.17 7.12
N LEU A 45 6.13 11.46 6.82
CA LEU A 45 5.49 12.49 7.66
C LEU A 45 3.99 12.20 7.81
N SER A 46 3.39 12.64 8.92
CA SER A 46 1.95 12.49 9.16
C SER A 46 1.08 13.19 8.11
N THR A 47 1.62 14.20 7.44
CA THR A 47 0.98 14.97 6.35
C THR A 47 1.37 14.47 4.95
N SER A 48 2.15 13.39 4.85
CA SER A 48 2.50 12.78 3.57
C SER A 48 1.27 12.17 2.91
N ILE A 49 1.24 12.17 1.58
CA ILE A 49 0.24 11.42 0.79
C ILE A 49 0.20 9.94 1.19
N TRP A 50 1.35 9.39 1.60
CA TRP A 50 1.53 8.00 2.01
C TRP A 50 0.98 7.68 3.41
N ASN A 51 0.63 8.70 4.21
CA ASN A 51 0.00 8.55 5.53
C ASN A 51 -1.38 9.22 5.60
N THR A 52 -1.94 9.62 4.46
CA THR A 52 -3.23 10.30 4.42
C THR A 52 -4.31 9.29 4.08
N ALA A 53 -5.29 9.14 4.98
CA ALA A 53 -6.44 8.28 4.74
C ALA A 53 -7.37 8.87 3.68
N ILE A 54 -8.17 8.01 3.05
CA ILE A 54 -9.30 8.42 2.21
C ILE A 54 -10.21 9.32 3.04
N GLY A 55 -10.64 10.42 2.45
CA GLY A 55 -11.49 11.40 3.09
C GLY A 55 -12.97 11.15 2.84
N SER A 56 -13.82 11.60 3.76
CA SER A 56 -15.28 11.46 3.66
C SER A 56 -15.87 12.21 2.47
N GLY A 57 -15.11 13.12 1.84
CA GLY A 57 -15.49 13.85 0.63
C GLY A 57 -15.04 13.18 -0.67
N ALA A 58 -14.44 11.98 -0.60
CA ALA A 58 -13.95 11.27 -1.77
C ALA A 58 -15.05 11.01 -2.81
N VAL A 59 -14.76 11.38 -4.06
CA VAL A 59 -15.62 11.12 -5.22
C VAL A 59 -14.98 9.99 -6.02
N PHE A 60 -15.73 8.91 -6.19
CA PHE A 60 -15.25 7.68 -6.80
C PHE A 60 -15.73 7.55 -8.25
N HIS A 61 -14.83 7.11 -9.11
CA HIS A 61 -15.09 6.75 -10.50
C HIS A 61 -14.68 5.29 -10.72
N ASP A 62 -15.49 4.50 -11.41
CA ASP A 62 -15.23 3.08 -11.64
C ASP A 62 -14.48 2.87 -12.96
N PRO A 63 -13.17 2.50 -12.94
CA PRO A 63 -12.39 2.28 -14.14
C PRO A 63 -12.60 0.90 -14.78
N GLY A 64 -13.36 -0.01 -14.18
CA GLY A 64 -13.63 -1.33 -14.75
C GLY A 64 -12.41 -2.27 -14.83
N ILE A 65 -11.45 -2.13 -13.90
CA ILE A 65 -10.20 -2.90 -13.87
C ILE A 65 -10.46 -4.41 -13.84
N PHE A 66 -9.79 -5.16 -14.71
CA PHE A 66 -9.88 -6.63 -14.84
C PHE A 66 -11.30 -7.15 -15.02
N ARG A 67 -12.12 -6.44 -15.80
CA ARG A 67 -13.46 -6.87 -16.20
C ARG A 67 -13.52 -7.08 -17.71
N SER A 68 -14.53 -7.83 -18.15
CA SER A 68 -14.85 -7.99 -19.56
C SER A 68 -14.96 -6.61 -20.25
N PRO A 69 -14.39 -6.43 -21.46
CA PRO A 69 -13.88 -7.46 -22.37
C PRO A 69 -12.39 -7.82 -22.19
N PHE A 70 -11.70 -7.29 -21.19
CA PHE A 70 -10.28 -7.52 -20.98
C PHE A 70 -10.04 -8.90 -20.32
N PRO A 71 -8.95 -9.60 -20.67
CA PRO A 71 -8.57 -10.83 -19.99
C PRO A 71 -8.25 -10.57 -18.51
N LEU A 72 -8.49 -11.58 -17.68
CA LEU A 72 -8.06 -11.54 -16.28
C LEU A 72 -6.52 -11.60 -16.20
N PRO A 73 -5.91 -11.00 -15.17
CA PRO A 73 -4.48 -11.08 -14.97
C PRO A 73 -4.04 -12.54 -14.78
N ALA A 74 -2.89 -12.91 -15.35
CA ALA A 74 -2.36 -14.27 -15.19
C ALA A 74 -1.94 -14.57 -13.73
N ASN A 75 -1.51 -13.53 -13.02
CA ASN A 75 -1.05 -13.59 -11.64
C ASN A 75 -1.04 -12.19 -10.99
N PHE A 76 -0.85 -12.18 -9.68
CA PHE A 76 -0.44 -11.00 -8.91
C PHE A 76 0.99 -11.19 -8.43
N PHE A 77 1.78 -10.12 -8.42
CA PHE A 77 3.16 -10.16 -7.93
C PHE A 77 3.51 -8.94 -7.08
N SER A 78 4.55 -9.10 -6.26
CA SER A 78 5.18 -8.00 -5.55
C SER A 78 6.20 -7.31 -6.45
N ASP A 79 6.08 -5.99 -6.61
CA ASP A 79 7.20 -5.20 -7.12
C ASP A 79 8.09 -4.79 -5.95
N ASP A 80 9.35 -5.20 -5.96
CA ASP A 80 10.19 -5.25 -4.77
C ASP A 80 11.08 -4.01 -4.64
N ASP A 81 10.80 -3.16 -3.65
CA ASP A 81 11.44 -1.88 -3.42
C ASP A 81 12.39 -1.90 -2.22
N TYR A 82 13.49 -1.15 -2.33
CA TYR A 82 14.49 -1.06 -1.27
C TYR A 82 14.46 0.29 -0.57
N PHE A 83 14.22 0.28 0.75
CA PHE A 83 14.48 1.45 1.59
C PHE A 83 15.92 1.47 2.08
N ILE A 84 16.67 2.48 1.64
CA ILE A 84 18.05 2.68 2.06
C ILE A 84 18.07 3.74 3.16
N ILE A 85 18.54 3.36 4.35
CA ILE A 85 18.76 4.29 5.45
C ILE A 85 20.19 4.83 5.34
N THR A 86 20.31 6.11 4.98
CA THR A 86 21.60 6.78 4.91
C THR A 86 21.97 7.49 6.22
N SER A 87 23.27 7.63 6.48
CA SER A 87 23.85 8.43 7.55
C SER A 87 24.71 9.57 7.01
N THR A 88 25.02 10.57 7.84
CA THR A 88 25.94 11.66 7.47
C THR A 88 27.37 11.18 7.23
N ASN A 89 27.70 9.97 7.68
CA ASN A 89 29.01 9.37 7.49
C ASN A 89 29.08 8.45 6.26
N ASP A 90 27.95 8.22 5.59
CA ASP A 90 27.94 7.39 4.40
C ASP A 90 28.64 8.14 3.26
N PRO A 91 29.46 7.44 2.44
CA PRO A 91 30.15 8.08 1.36
C PRO A 91 29.13 8.68 0.38
N LEU A 92 29.32 9.94 0.02
CA LEU A 92 28.55 10.54 -1.07
C LEU A 92 28.86 9.77 -2.34
N THR A 93 27.86 9.10 -2.88
CA THR A 93 27.92 8.53 -4.23
C THR A 93 27.36 9.53 -5.22
N VAL A 94 27.89 9.55 -6.44
CA VAL A 94 27.24 10.26 -7.54
C VAL A 94 25.85 9.65 -7.70
N TRP A 95 24.82 10.50 -7.72
CA TRP A 95 23.48 10.06 -8.07
C TRP A 95 23.51 9.55 -9.52
N TYR A 96 23.43 8.24 -9.68
CA TYR A 96 23.17 7.64 -10.97
C TYR A 96 21.68 7.74 -11.19
N ASN A 97 21.25 8.70 -12.00
CA ASN A 97 19.90 8.69 -12.54
C ASN A 97 19.81 7.43 -13.40
N GLN A 98 19.23 6.37 -12.83
CA GLN A 98 18.88 5.17 -13.57
C GLN A 98 17.78 5.60 -14.55
N GLY A 99 18.18 6.10 -15.71
CA GLY A 99 17.31 6.17 -16.86
C GLY A 99 16.86 4.76 -17.27
N TRP A 100 16.29 4.65 -18.46
CA TRP A 100 15.81 3.38 -19.01
C TRP A 100 16.86 2.26 -18.97
N TRP A 101 16.44 1.05 -18.58
CA TRP A 101 17.20 -0.18 -18.76
C TRP A 101 17.70 -0.31 -20.20
N GLY A 102 19.02 -0.19 -20.41
CA GLY A 102 19.64 -0.33 -21.72
C GLY A 102 19.82 0.97 -22.52
N ASN A 103 19.50 2.15 -21.97
CA ASN A 103 19.80 3.43 -22.61
C ASN A 103 20.87 4.24 -21.84
N PRO A 104 22.14 4.20 -22.28
CA PRO A 104 23.25 4.88 -21.59
C PRO A 104 23.23 6.41 -21.72
N SER A 105 22.30 7.00 -22.50
CA SER A 105 22.25 8.46 -22.68
C SER A 105 21.57 9.21 -21.54
N GLY A 106 20.99 8.51 -20.55
CA GLY A 106 20.47 9.13 -19.31
C GLY A 106 19.31 10.11 -19.50
N ALA A 107 18.70 10.17 -20.68
CA ALA A 107 17.49 10.95 -20.90
C ALA A 107 16.36 10.26 -20.15
N GLY A 108 15.88 10.86 -19.06
CA GLY A 108 14.67 10.37 -18.38
C GLY A 108 13.50 10.35 -19.38
N HIS A 109 12.60 9.39 -19.25
CA HIS A 109 11.36 9.29 -20.05
C HIS A 109 10.45 10.54 -19.96
N CYS A 110 10.82 11.51 -19.13
CA CYS A 110 9.92 12.47 -18.52
C CYS A 110 10.16 13.88 -19.07
N ASN A 111 10.46 14.00 -20.36
CA ASN A 111 10.44 15.32 -21.02
C ASN A 111 9.06 15.66 -21.61
N ILE A 112 8.03 14.86 -21.32
CA ILE A 112 6.63 15.22 -21.60
C ILE A 112 6.10 16.01 -20.40
N MET A 113 6.43 17.30 -20.33
CA MET A 113 5.74 18.22 -19.44
C MET A 113 4.39 18.58 -20.07
N GLY A 114 3.29 18.16 -19.44
CA GLY A 114 1.94 18.66 -19.75
C GLY A 114 1.15 17.90 -20.83
N GLY A 115 1.45 16.62 -21.07
CA GLY A 115 0.61 15.73 -21.89
C GLY A 115 -0.50 15.03 -21.09
N PRO A 116 -1.56 14.51 -21.73
CA PRO A 116 -2.46 13.55 -21.10
C PRO A 116 -1.68 12.29 -20.68
N GLY A 117 -2.03 11.67 -19.55
CA GLY A 117 -1.44 10.38 -19.15
C GLY A 117 -0.91 10.29 -17.71
N TYR A 118 -0.97 11.34 -16.91
CA TYR A 118 -0.71 11.27 -15.46
C TYR A 118 -1.53 12.30 -14.69
N VAL A 119 -1.74 12.04 -13.40
CA VAL A 119 -2.44 12.92 -12.47
C VAL A 119 -1.61 13.11 -11.20
N TRP A 120 -1.88 14.17 -10.44
CA TRP A 120 -1.19 14.40 -9.17
C TRP A 120 -1.34 13.17 -8.25
N PRO A 121 -0.26 12.69 -7.59
CA PRO A 121 1.04 13.34 -7.39
C PRO A 121 2.13 12.98 -8.42
N ALA A 122 1.83 12.16 -9.42
CA ALA A 122 2.80 11.83 -10.45
C ALA A 122 3.21 13.09 -11.23
N LEU A 123 4.48 13.14 -11.62
CA LEU A 123 5.07 14.24 -12.39
C LEU A 123 5.24 13.87 -13.87
N ASN A 124 5.00 12.60 -14.21
CA ASN A 124 5.29 11.95 -15.47
C ASN A 124 4.45 10.67 -15.61
N CYS A 125 4.50 10.06 -16.80
CA CYS A 125 3.92 8.75 -17.09
C CYS A 125 4.91 7.89 -17.89
N ASP A 126 4.61 6.60 -18.02
CA ASP A 126 5.31 5.73 -18.95
C ASP A 126 5.04 6.19 -20.38
N GLY A 127 6.10 6.60 -21.07
CA GLY A 127 5.98 7.26 -22.36
C GLY A 127 5.34 6.40 -23.44
N TYR A 128 5.38 5.08 -23.32
CA TYR A 128 4.77 4.16 -24.29
C TYR A 128 3.31 3.82 -23.97
N ALA A 129 2.88 3.90 -22.70
CA ALA A 129 1.52 3.53 -22.33
C ALA A 129 0.50 4.45 -22.99
N PHE A 130 0.83 5.72 -23.24
CA PHE A 130 -0.06 6.69 -23.89
C PHE A 130 0.37 7.06 -25.32
N ASP A 131 1.33 6.33 -25.88
CA ASP A 131 1.75 6.47 -27.28
C ASP A 131 0.94 5.47 -28.15
N PRO A 132 0.03 5.93 -29.02
CA PRO A 132 -0.79 5.03 -29.85
C PRO A 132 0.04 4.22 -30.86
N ASP A 133 1.28 4.63 -31.14
CA ASP A 133 2.19 3.94 -32.06
C ASP A 133 3.13 2.97 -31.32
N ALA A 134 3.05 2.88 -29.98
CA ALA A 134 3.83 1.93 -29.22
C ALA A 134 3.42 0.48 -29.51
N GLN A 135 4.35 -0.45 -29.29
CA GLN A 135 4.09 -1.89 -29.45
C GLN A 135 3.06 -2.41 -28.43
N TYR A 136 3.01 -1.78 -27.25
CA TYR A 136 2.19 -2.21 -26.12
C TYR A 136 1.55 -1.00 -25.40
N PRO A 137 0.66 -0.25 -26.08
CA PRO A 137 0.03 0.91 -25.46
C PRO A 137 -1.00 0.46 -24.43
N TYR A 138 -1.42 1.40 -23.57
CA TYR A 138 -2.59 1.23 -22.74
C TYR A 138 -3.82 0.98 -23.63
N GLY A 139 -4.40 -0.21 -23.52
CA GLY A 139 -5.60 -0.59 -24.26
C GLY A 139 -6.92 -0.03 -23.72
N GLY A 140 -6.90 0.70 -22.60
CA GLY A 140 -8.10 1.31 -22.02
C GLY A 140 -8.35 2.73 -22.52
N THR A 141 -9.53 3.26 -22.19
CA THR A 141 -9.96 4.61 -22.60
C THR A 141 -10.21 5.53 -21.42
N ASP A 142 -9.99 5.05 -20.20
CA ASP A 142 -10.29 5.78 -18.98
C ASP A 142 -9.14 6.72 -18.61
N ILE A 143 -9.34 8.02 -18.85
CA ILE A 143 -8.36 9.05 -18.56
C ILE A 143 -8.08 9.24 -17.06
N TYR A 144 -8.94 8.71 -16.18
CA TYR A 144 -8.72 8.79 -14.73
C TYR A 144 -7.82 7.65 -14.24
N LEU A 145 -7.69 6.56 -15.01
CA LEU A 145 -6.75 5.48 -14.72
C LEU A 145 -5.39 5.81 -15.34
N SER A 146 -4.63 6.66 -14.67
CA SER A 146 -3.32 7.12 -15.11
C SER A 146 -2.34 7.15 -13.93
N PRO A 147 -1.01 7.03 -14.16
CA PRO A 147 0.00 7.22 -13.12
C PRO A 147 -0.31 8.41 -12.21
N GLY A 148 -0.18 8.18 -10.90
CA GLY A 148 -0.57 9.08 -9.82
C GLY A 148 -2.06 9.01 -9.42
N ALA A 149 -2.90 8.23 -10.11
CA ALA A 149 -4.28 8.04 -9.69
C ALA A 149 -4.35 7.36 -8.33
N LEU A 150 -5.10 7.95 -7.39
CA LEU A 150 -5.41 7.31 -6.13
C LEU A 150 -6.58 6.35 -6.33
N LEU A 151 -6.32 5.05 -6.19
CA LEU A 151 -7.29 3.98 -6.24
C LEU A 151 -7.72 3.59 -4.83
N ALA A 152 -9.02 3.45 -4.59
CA ALA A 152 -9.54 2.99 -3.31
C ALA A 152 -10.85 2.23 -3.49
N ILE A 153 -11.24 1.46 -2.48
CA ILE A 153 -12.51 0.71 -2.47
C ILE A 153 -13.56 1.54 -1.73
N PRO A 154 -14.63 2.01 -2.40
CA PRO A 154 -15.73 2.69 -1.73
C PRO A 154 -16.35 1.82 -0.63
N SER A 155 -16.73 2.42 0.49
CA SER A 155 -17.34 1.70 1.63
C SER A 155 -18.69 1.06 1.30
N SER A 156 -19.38 1.55 0.26
CA SER A 156 -20.63 1.00 -0.26
C SER A 156 -20.47 -0.31 -1.03
N ILE A 157 -19.24 -0.67 -1.43
CA ILE A 157 -18.98 -1.87 -2.23
C ILE A 157 -18.61 -3.03 -1.30
N ALA A 158 -19.41 -4.09 -1.38
CA ALA A 158 -19.12 -5.36 -0.75
C ALA A 158 -18.04 -6.11 -1.56
N VAL A 159 -16.95 -6.49 -0.89
CA VAL A 159 -15.88 -7.30 -1.48
C VAL A 159 -15.71 -8.54 -0.61
N ASN A 160 -15.82 -9.71 -1.23
CA ASN A 160 -15.67 -10.98 -0.54
C ASN A 160 -14.22 -11.43 -0.62
N VAL A 161 -13.51 -11.36 0.51
CA VAL A 161 -12.14 -11.85 0.66
C VAL A 161 -12.09 -12.92 1.74
N THR A 162 -11.34 -13.97 1.48
CA THR A 162 -11.37 -15.22 2.27
C THR A 162 -10.09 -15.45 3.06
N THR A 163 -8.96 -14.97 2.57
CA THR A 163 -7.65 -15.08 3.20
C THR A 163 -7.43 -13.96 4.21
N VAL A 164 -6.63 -14.25 5.24
CA VAL A 164 -6.16 -13.24 6.20
C VAL A 164 -5.45 -12.07 5.50
N PRO A 165 -4.48 -12.28 4.58
CA PRO A 165 -3.88 -11.16 3.85
C PRO A 165 -4.89 -10.40 2.97
N GLY A 166 -5.87 -11.07 2.36
CA GLY A 166 -6.95 -10.42 1.61
C GLY A 166 -7.79 -9.47 2.47
N GLN A 167 -8.11 -9.88 3.70
CA GLN A 167 -8.81 -9.02 4.66
C GLN A 167 -7.98 -7.80 5.08
N LYS A 168 -6.67 -7.98 5.27
CA LYS A 168 -5.75 -6.87 5.56
C LYS A 168 -5.70 -5.88 4.39
N MET A 169 -5.59 -6.38 3.17
CA MET A 169 -5.58 -5.55 1.96
C MET A 169 -6.91 -4.81 1.77
N LEU A 170 -8.05 -5.47 2.00
CA LEU A 170 -9.36 -4.81 1.98
C LEU A 170 -9.43 -3.64 2.96
N PHE A 171 -8.90 -3.81 4.17
CA PHE A 171 -8.84 -2.72 5.14
C PHE A 171 -7.99 -1.56 4.61
N VAL A 172 -6.79 -1.84 4.09
CA VAL A 172 -5.88 -0.80 3.56
C VAL A 172 -6.52 -0.05 2.40
N LEU A 173 -7.02 -0.76 1.38
CA LEU A 173 -7.58 -0.16 0.17
C LEU A 173 -8.87 0.63 0.42
N ARG A 174 -9.63 0.31 1.48
CA ARG A 174 -10.80 1.12 1.89
C ARG A 174 -10.42 2.38 2.65
N ASN A 175 -9.38 2.32 3.46
CA ASN A 175 -9.06 3.39 4.40
C ASN A 175 -7.98 4.33 3.91
N TYR A 176 -7.07 3.86 3.06
CA TYR A 176 -5.90 4.61 2.58
C TYR A 176 -5.80 4.60 1.04
N GLY A 177 -6.23 3.52 0.40
CA GLY A 177 -6.10 3.35 -1.04
C GLY A 177 -4.67 3.00 -1.47
N GLY A 178 -4.39 3.15 -2.76
CA GLY A 178 -3.09 2.98 -3.38
C GLY A 178 -2.94 3.87 -4.60
N TYR A 179 -1.74 4.40 -4.82
CA TYR A 179 -1.42 5.20 -6.00
C TYR A 179 -1.04 4.28 -7.17
N LEU A 180 -1.55 4.56 -8.36
CA LEU A 180 -1.06 3.91 -9.58
C LEU A 180 0.34 4.47 -9.90
N CYS A 181 1.36 3.65 -10.11
CA CYS A 181 2.74 4.15 -10.27
C CYS A 181 3.27 4.00 -11.70
N ASP A 182 3.28 2.79 -12.25
CA ASP A 182 3.67 2.53 -13.64
C ASP A 182 2.85 1.35 -14.23
N ASP A 183 3.26 0.85 -15.39
CA ASP A 183 2.74 -0.38 -15.95
C ASP A 183 3.54 -1.64 -15.63
N THR A 184 2.90 -2.80 -15.73
CA THR A 184 3.49 -4.10 -15.39
C THR A 184 4.22 -4.78 -16.53
N TYR A 185 4.22 -4.20 -17.75
CA TYR A 185 4.65 -4.78 -19.03
C TYR A 185 3.95 -6.10 -19.47
N TYR A 186 3.34 -6.85 -18.53
CA TYR A 186 2.61 -8.10 -18.77
C TYR A 186 1.18 -8.00 -18.24
N SER A 187 0.28 -8.90 -18.66
CA SER A 187 -1.11 -8.94 -18.15
C SER A 187 -1.17 -9.50 -16.72
N ARG A 188 -0.87 -8.65 -15.73
CA ARG A 188 -0.76 -8.97 -14.30
C ARG A 188 -1.04 -7.72 -13.45
N GLY A 189 -1.43 -7.91 -12.20
CA GLY A 189 -1.53 -6.82 -11.22
C GLY A 189 -0.36 -6.84 -10.23
N THR A 190 0.06 -5.66 -9.76
CA THR A 190 1.09 -5.54 -8.72
C THR A 190 0.67 -4.76 -7.51
N VAL A 191 1.38 -5.05 -6.44
CA VAL A 191 1.54 -4.13 -5.32
C VAL A 191 3.04 -3.98 -5.08
N CYS A 192 3.51 -2.75 -4.95
CA CYS A 192 4.88 -2.51 -4.50
C CYS A 192 5.03 -2.89 -3.03
N THR A 193 6.09 -3.61 -2.68
CA THR A 193 6.38 -3.97 -1.30
C THR A 193 7.85 -3.75 -0.99
N GLU A 194 8.18 -3.57 0.30
CA GLU A 194 9.56 -3.50 0.73
C GLU A 194 10.25 -4.86 0.59
N HIS A 195 11.53 -4.84 0.21
CA HIS A 195 12.38 -6.03 0.16
C HIS A 195 12.26 -6.90 1.40
N GLY A 196 11.92 -8.17 1.17
CA GLY A 196 11.72 -9.18 2.22
C GLY A 196 10.26 -9.37 2.64
N VAL A 197 9.32 -8.51 2.24
CA VAL A 197 7.90 -8.70 2.54
C VAL A 197 7.36 -9.99 1.93
N THR A 198 7.79 -10.38 0.73
CA THR A 198 7.38 -11.64 0.09
C THR A 198 7.84 -12.87 0.88
N ASP A 199 9.04 -12.81 1.47
CA ASP A 199 9.58 -13.89 2.30
C ASP A 199 8.80 -14.01 3.62
N GLU A 200 8.56 -12.87 4.28
CA GLU A 200 7.76 -12.83 5.51
C GLU A 200 6.33 -13.32 5.26
N PHE A 201 5.74 -12.93 4.13
CA PHE A 201 4.42 -13.37 3.70
C PHE A 201 4.38 -14.89 3.56
N GLN A 202 5.34 -15.46 2.84
CA GLN A 202 5.39 -16.91 2.63
C GLN A 202 5.56 -17.68 3.94
N VAL A 203 6.42 -17.20 4.84
CA VAL A 203 6.59 -17.78 6.18
C VAL A 203 5.30 -17.69 7.01
N ALA A 204 4.59 -16.56 6.92
CA ALA A 204 3.39 -16.33 7.72
C ALA A 204 2.17 -17.12 7.22
N TYR A 205 2.05 -17.34 5.92
CA TYR A 205 0.82 -17.86 5.31
C TYR A 205 0.97 -19.22 4.62
N GLY A 206 2.20 -19.70 4.40
CA GLY A 206 2.46 -21.02 3.82
C GLY A 206 2.29 -21.09 2.29
N TYR A 207 2.14 -19.97 1.62
CA TYR A 207 2.11 -19.84 0.15
C TYR A 207 2.77 -18.53 -0.27
N ALA A 208 3.27 -18.47 -1.51
CA ALA A 208 3.97 -17.29 -2.02
C ALA A 208 3.04 -16.09 -2.20
N PHE A 209 3.56 -14.87 -2.01
CA PHE A 209 2.83 -13.64 -2.35
C PHE A 209 2.50 -13.63 -3.85
N ASP A 210 3.49 -13.95 -4.67
CA ASP A 210 3.36 -14.10 -6.11
C ASP A 210 2.53 -15.35 -6.43
N SER A 211 1.30 -15.14 -6.88
CA SER A 211 0.31 -16.20 -7.00
C SER A 211 -0.58 -16.03 -8.23
N GLY A 212 -0.87 -17.16 -8.87
CA GLY A 212 -1.81 -17.26 -9.98
C GLY A 212 -3.11 -17.98 -9.59
N PRO A 213 -4.00 -18.25 -10.56
CA PRO A 213 -5.32 -18.83 -10.33
C PRO A 213 -5.32 -20.29 -9.85
N THR A 214 -4.15 -20.92 -9.73
CA THR A 214 -3.99 -22.33 -9.36
C THR A 214 -2.91 -22.51 -8.30
N GLY A 215 -2.91 -23.64 -7.59
CA GLY A 215 -1.92 -23.96 -6.57
C GLY A 215 -2.26 -23.40 -5.18
N LEU A 216 -1.27 -23.42 -4.28
CA LEU A 216 -1.48 -23.07 -2.86
C LEU A 216 -1.92 -21.61 -2.65
N GLY A 217 -1.52 -20.71 -3.54
CA GLY A 217 -1.88 -19.29 -3.50
C GLY A 217 -3.17 -18.92 -4.23
N ALA A 218 -3.93 -19.88 -4.76
CA ALA A 218 -5.10 -19.59 -5.59
C ALA A 218 -6.19 -18.78 -4.86
N ALA A 219 -6.38 -19.01 -3.55
CA ALA A 219 -7.32 -18.24 -2.74
C ALA A 219 -6.86 -16.78 -2.55
N TRP A 220 -5.55 -16.57 -2.40
CA TRP A 220 -4.96 -15.24 -2.33
C TRP A 220 -5.06 -14.49 -3.66
N TYR A 221 -4.79 -15.17 -4.77
CA TYR A 221 -5.05 -14.64 -6.11
C TYR A 221 -6.53 -14.22 -6.28
N ALA A 222 -7.47 -15.06 -5.86
CA ALA A 222 -8.90 -14.77 -5.98
C ALA A 222 -9.31 -13.55 -5.16
N ASP A 223 -8.78 -13.40 -3.93
CA ASP A 223 -8.97 -12.21 -3.11
C ASP A 223 -8.40 -10.96 -3.79
N MET A 224 -7.17 -11.02 -4.31
CA MET A 224 -6.52 -9.90 -5.01
C MET A 224 -7.28 -9.49 -6.28
N LEU A 225 -7.79 -10.46 -7.04
CA LEU A 225 -8.64 -10.18 -8.19
C LEU A 225 -9.92 -9.44 -7.77
N ALA A 226 -10.60 -9.91 -6.73
CA ALA A 226 -11.81 -9.26 -6.22
C ALA A 226 -11.54 -7.85 -5.70
N LEU A 227 -10.38 -7.64 -5.07
CA LEU A 227 -9.95 -6.32 -4.59
C LEU A 227 -9.67 -5.37 -5.75
N PHE A 228 -8.89 -5.77 -6.75
CA PHE A 228 -8.58 -4.93 -7.91
C PHE A 228 -9.84 -4.60 -8.73
N GLN A 229 -10.73 -5.57 -8.90
CA GLN A 229 -12.02 -5.35 -9.55
C GLN A 229 -12.92 -4.37 -8.79
N ALA A 230 -12.72 -4.19 -7.48
CA ALA A 230 -13.48 -3.26 -6.65
C ALA A 230 -12.84 -1.86 -6.55
N LEU A 231 -11.63 -1.65 -7.09
CA LEU A 231 -10.95 -0.36 -7.03
C LEU A 231 -11.64 0.68 -7.91
N HIS A 232 -11.72 1.88 -7.36
CA HIS A 232 -12.25 3.08 -8.00
C HIS A 232 -11.22 4.19 -7.90
N VAL A 233 -11.15 5.04 -8.91
CA VAL A 233 -10.33 6.25 -8.88
C VAL A 233 -10.99 7.31 -8.00
N VAL A 234 -10.24 7.90 -7.08
CA VAL A 234 -10.66 9.08 -6.31
C VAL A 234 -10.39 10.33 -7.13
N ILE A 235 -11.35 10.73 -7.96
CA ILE A 235 -11.15 11.77 -9.00
C ILE A 235 -11.00 13.19 -8.46
N ASN A 236 -11.30 13.40 -7.18
CA ASN A 236 -11.06 14.66 -6.49
C ASN A 236 -9.83 14.60 -5.56
N ASN A 237 -8.93 13.63 -5.74
CA ASN A 237 -7.62 13.62 -5.11
C ASN A 237 -6.72 14.70 -5.74
N ARG A 238 -6.33 15.70 -4.96
CA ARG A 238 -5.47 16.82 -5.41
C ARG A 238 -4.52 17.22 -4.29
N GLN A 239 -3.52 18.04 -4.60
CA GLN A 239 -2.57 18.56 -3.62
C GLN A 239 -3.22 19.22 -2.39
N ASN A 240 -4.38 19.85 -2.56
CA ASN A 240 -5.15 20.50 -1.48
C ASN A 240 -6.34 19.66 -0.98
N THR A 241 -6.60 18.49 -1.56
CA THR A 241 -7.69 17.56 -1.20
C THR A 241 -7.17 16.11 -1.23
N ILE A 242 -6.05 15.86 -0.57
CA ILE A 242 -5.42 14.54 -0.49
C ILE A 242 -6.43 13.54 0.07
N GLY A 243 -6.55 12.36 -0.56
CA GLY A 243 -7.54 11.36 -0.18
C GLY A 243 -8.97 11.72 -0.60
N GLY A 244 -9.18 12.77 -1.39
CA GLY A 244 -10.51 13.26 -1.79
C GLY A 244 -11.12 14.31 -0.85
N GLY A 245 -10.38 14.78 0.16
CA GLY A 245 -10.82 15.84 1.07
C GLY A 245 -11.93 15.44 2.05
N GLY A 246 -12.43 16.41 2.82
CA GLY A 246 -13.34 16.15 3.95
C GLY A 246 -12.60 15.61 5.19
N THR A 247 -13.28 14.78 5.98
CA THR A 247 -12.70 14.20 7.21
C THR A 247 -12.03 12.87 6.87
N PRO A 248 -10.74 12.67 7.18
CA PRO A 248 -10.06 11.39 6.99
C PRO A 248 -10.78 10.23 7.69
N LEU A 249 -10.90 9.08 7.01
CA LEU A 249 -11.53 7.87 7.55
C LEU A 249 -10.69 7.21 8.66
N GLN A 250 -9.40 7.52 8.73
CA GLN A 250 -8.49 7.13 9.80
C GLN A 250 -7.77 8.38 10.33
N SER A 251 -7.41 8.36 11.61
CA SER A 251 -6.61 9.42 12.21
C SER A 251 -5.25 9.53 11.53
N LEU A 252 -4.72 10.75 11.44
CA LEU A 252 -3.35 10.96 10.96
C LEU A 252 -2.35 10.17 11.80
N ALA A 253 -1.33 9.64 11.13
CA ALA A 253 -0.24 8.96 11.81
C ALA A 253 0.46 9.93 12.80
N PRO A 254 0.99 9.44 13.93
CA PRO A 254 1.75 10.31 14.84
C PRO A 254 2.98 10.95 14.16
N PRO A 255 3.48 12.08 14.67
CA PRO A 255 4.65 12.75 14.10
C PRO A 255 5.88 11.84 14.16
N VAL A 256 6.85 12.05 13.26
CA VAL A 256 8.13 11.35 13.31
C VAL A 256 8.97 11.93 14.46
N CYS A 257 9.68 11.08 15.19
CA CYS A 257 10.54 11.53 16.27
C CYS A 257 11.67 12.43 15.75
N PRO A 258 12.05 13.51 16.47
CA PRO A 258 13.22 14.30 16.13
C PRO A 258 14.48 13.42 16.06
N VAL A 259 15.34 13.72 15.09
CA VAL A 259 16.64 13.06 14.94
C VAL A 259 17.43 13.23 16.25
N GLY A 260 17.82 12.12 16.88
CA GLY A 260 18.56 12.11 18.17
C GLY A 260 17.72 11.81 19.42
N VAL A 261 16.39 11.70 19.31
CA VAL A 261 15.48 11.39 20.46
C VAL A 261 14.99 9.93 20.42
N GLN A 262 15.63 9.05 19.64
CA GLN A 262 15.27 7.63 19.67
C GLN A 262 15.79 6.99 20.95
N SER A 263 14.89 6.73 21.89
CA SER A 263 15.19 5.93 23.07
C SER A 263 15.65 4.54 22.62
N SER A 264 16.71 4.05 23.27
CA SER A 264 17.37 2.76 23.06
C SER A 264 16.52 1.54 23.43
N GLY A 265 15.20 1.63 23.30
CA GLY A 265 14.26 0.55 23.56
C GLY A 265 14.43 -0.56 22.54
N ARG A 266 15.14 -1.62 22.90
CA ARG A 266 14.99 -2.95 22.28
C ARG A 266 13.53 -3.39 22.47
N GLY A 267 12.69 -3.05 21.51
CA GLY A 267 11.29 -3.44 21.44
C GLY A 267 11.16 -4.87 20.96
N VAL A 268 10.53 -5.68 21.80
CA VAL A 268 10.14 -7.08 21.63
C VAL A 268 9.50 -7.36 20.26
N LYS A 269 9.93 -8.46 19.62
CA LYS A 269 9.31 -9.07 18.43
C LYS A 269 7.84 -9.42 18.68
N VAL A 270 6.91 -8.55 18.31
CA VAL A 270 5.56 -8.90 17.84
C VAL A 270 5.07 -7.74 16.96
N GLN A 271 5.30 -7.78 15.65
CA GLN A 271 4.86 -6.73 14.72
C GLN A 271 4.16 -7.23 13.45
N VAL A 272 3.50 -8.40 13.52
CA VAL A 272 2.60 -8.88 12.46
C VAL A 272 1.38 -7.93 12.24
N ILE A 273 1.18 -6.96 13.14
CA ILE A 273 0.07 -6.01 13.14
C ILE A 273 0.48 -4.61 12.63
N THR A 274 1.76 -4.22 12.65
CA THR A 274 2.19 -2.87 12.22
C THR A 274 2.56 -2.78 10.73
N PHE A 275 2.86 -3.90 10.08
CA PHE A 275 3.24 -3.93 8.66
C PHE A 275 2.10 -3.56 7.68
N ILE A 276 0.85 -3.58 8.13
CA ILE A 276 -0.31 -3.28 7.28
C ILE A 276 -0.44 -1.77 7.00
N LEU A 277 0.14 -0.93 7.85
CA LEU A 277 0.19 0.53 7.65
C LEU A 277 1.36 0.99 6.77
N THR A 278 2.25 0.07 6.39
CA THR A 278 3.39 0.30 5.48
C THR A 278 3.23 -0.50 4.18
N LEU A 279 2.00 -0.82 3.78
CA LEU A 279 1.73 -1.14 2.39
C LEU A 279 1.75 0.17 1.61
N PHE A 280 2.90 0.46 1.01
CA PHE A 280 3.00 1.40 -0.11
C PHE A 280 2.32 0.76 -1.28
N SER A 281 1.00 0.89 -1.37
CA SER A 281 0.32 0.48 -2.59
C SER A 281 0.65 1.51 -3.67
N CYS A 282 1.86 1.42 -4.24
CA CYS A 282 2.01 1.63 -5.66
C CYS A 282 1.38 0.41 -6.33
N MET A 283 0.44 0.65 -7.23
CA MET A 283 -0.23 -0.38 -8.01
C MET A 283 0.18 -0.18 -9.46
N ASN A 284 0.46 -1.26 -10.16
CA ASN A 284 0.69 -1.23 -11.60
C ASN A 284 -0.38 -2.13 -12.22
N ILE A 285 -1.14 -1.57 -13.15
CA ILE A 285 -2.36 -2.18 -13.68
C ILE A 285 -2.43 -1.90 -15.17
N TYR A 286 -2.06 -2.88 -16.00
CA TYR A 286 -2.46 -2.86 -17.40
C TYR A 286 -2.77 -4.26 -17.93
N SER A 287 -3.81 -4.31 -18.76
CA SER A 287 -4.14 -5.45 -19.60
C SER A 287 -3.64 -5.10 -21.00
N PHE A 288 -2.64 -5.85 -21.47
CA PHE A 288 -2.06 -5.69 -22.79
C PHE A 288 -2.87 -6.48 -23.83
N TYR A 289 -2.99 -5.92 -25.03
CA TYR A 289 -3.41 -6.62 -26.24
C TYR A 289 -2.21 -6.87 -27.14
#